data_AF-A0AAD6I655-F1
#
_entry.id   AF-A0AAD6I655-F1
#
_cell.length_a   1.000
_cell.length_b   1.000
_cell.length_c   1.000
_cell.angle_alpha   90.00
_cell.angle_beta   90.00
_cell.angle_gamma   90.00
#
_symmetry.space_group_name_H-M   'P 1'
#
loop_
_entity.id
_entity.type
_entity.pdbx_description
1 polymer ?
#
loop_
_entity_poly.entity_id
_entity_poly.type
_entity_poly.pdbx_seq_one_letter_code
_entity_poly.pdbx_strand_id
1 'polypeptide(L)'
;MERLSLNESPANAQRNPQQQQQQFSQQNALGPASSQERGGPPQLPPQMFTTAAQLLDLTDKKLVLILRDGRKLIGVLRSWDQFANLVFQETIERIYAGGLYADVNRGIFIVRGENVLLLGEVDLDREDDIPPTLTKATFEEVFEIKKKEDEKRNTGDKKRYKELQALGFEPEHSGEILF
;
A
#
# COMPACT_ATOMS: atom_id res chain seq x y z
N MET A 1 11.17 58.61 24.79
CA MET A 1 12.40 58.50 23.96
C MET A 1 13.30 59.64 24.38
N GLU A 2 14.41 59.35 25.05
CA GLU A 2 15.33 60.39 25.53
C GLU A 2 16.76 60.17 25.04
N ARG A 3 17.27 61.22 24.37
CA ARG A 3 18.62 61.80 24.49
C ARG A 3 19.88 60.94 24.25
N LEU A 4 20.47 61.22 23.08
CA LEU A 4 21.85 61.74 22.89
C LEU A 4 23.08 60.89 23.29
N SER A 5 23.71 60.36 22.24
CA SER A 5 25.07 60.75 21.78
C SER A 5 26.37 60.30 22.47
N LEU A 6 27.31 59.99 21.56
CA LEU A 6 28.77 60.17 21.59
C LEU A 6 29.69 59.01 22.06
N ASN A 7 30.91 59.10 21.53
CA ASN A 7 31.91 58.06 21.33
C ASN A 7 33.12 58.27 22.27
N GLU A 8 34.07 57.34 22.21
CA GLU A 8 35.45 57.37 22.74
C GLU A 8 35.70 56.87 24.18
N SER A 9 36.83 56.18 24.33
CA SER A 9 37.38 55.53 25.54
C SER A 9 38.50 56.40 26.15
N PRO A 10 39.09 56.07 27.33
CA PRO A 10 40.25 55.15 27.30
C PRO A 10 40.61 54.36 28.61
N ALA A 11 41.60 53.47 28.47
CA ALA A 11 42.68 53.10 29.42
C ALA A 11 42.44 52.22 30.70
N ASN A 12 43.05 51.03 30.65
CA ASN A 12 43.90 50.34 31.65
C ASN A 12 43.44 50.04 33.10
N ALA A 13 43.33 48.74 33.41
CA ALA A 13 43.65 48.15 34.73
C ALA A 13 44.10 46.66 34.65
N GLN A 14 45.22 46.44 33.95
CA GLN A 14 46.24 45.38 34.11
C GLN A 14 46.09 44.29 35.22
N ARG A 15 46.21 43.00 34.82
CA ARG A 15 47.04 41.97 35.50
C ARG A 15 47.27 40.71 34.63
N ASN A 16 48.54 40.31 34.49
CA ASN A 16 49.04 39.03 33.96
C ASN A 16 50.37 38.74 34.69
N PRO A 17 50.76 37.49 34.97
CA PRO A 17 51.67 36.75 34.06
C PRO A 17 51.36 35.22 33.98
N GLN A 18 51.67 34.43 32.93
CA GLN A 18 52.98 34.03 32.36
C GLN A 18 53.94 33.39 33.42
N GLN A 19 54.63 32.25 33.25
CA GLN A 19 54.95 31.27 32.17
C GLN A 19 54.92 29.84 32.78
N GLN A 20 55.29 28.69 32.20
CA GLN A 20 56.21 28.26 31.11
C GLN A 20 55.71 26.83 30.66
N GLN A 21 56.31 26.02 29.77
CA GLN A 21 57.62 25.98 29.11
C GLN A 21 57.49 25.43 27.66
N GLN A 22 58.41 24.59 27.18
CA GLN A 22 58.56 24.18 25.76
C GLN A 22 59.02 22.72 25.59
N GLN A 23 58.48 22.08 24.54
CA GLN A 23 59.20 21.37 23.46
C GLN A 23 60.39 20.44 23.76
N PHE A 24 60.30 19.19 23.29
CA PHE A 24 61.43 18.47 22.66
C PHE A 24 60.96 17.65 21.43
N SER A 25 61.91 17.32 20.56
CA SER A 25 61.76 16.68 19.23
C SER A 25 61.45 15.16 19.29
N GLN A 26 61.17 14.39 18.23
CA GLN A 26 61.50 14.51 16.79
C GLN A 26 60.63 13.55 15.92
N GLN A 27 60.55 13.80 14.59
CA GLN A 27 60.22 12.85 13.50
C GLN A 27 59.01 11.88 13.63
N ASN A 28 57.98 12.12 12.82
CA ASN A 28 57.66 11.19 11.73
C ASN A 28 56.87 11.89 10.62
N ALA A 29 57.27 11.73 9.36
CA ALA A 29 56.65 12.37 8.20
C ALA A 29 55.90 11.35 7.36
N LEU A 30 54.57 11.32 7.50
CA LEU A 30 53.64 10.67 6.56
C LEU A 30 52.47 11.61 6.32
N GLY A 31 52.11 11.82 5.05
CA GLY A 31 51.15 12.84 4.63
C GLY A 31 49.69 12.53 5.02
N PRO A 32 48.74 13.41 4.65
CA PRO A 32 47.32 13.16 4.89
C PRO A 32 46.90 11.93 4.08
N ALA A 33 46.66 10.81 4.78
CA ALA A 33 46.01 9.66 4.21
C ALA A 33 44.58 10.08 3.81
N SER A 34 44.35 10.19 2.50
CA SER A 34 43.00 10.27 1.97
C SER A 34 42.22 9.08 2.50
N SER A 35 41.13 9.35 3.22
CA SER A 35 40.14 8.35 3.57
C SER A 35 39.45 7.91 2.28
N GLN A 36 40.08 6.97 1.58
CA GLN A 36 39.45 6.23 0.49
C GLN A 36 38.22 5.55 1.06
N GLU A 37 37.05 6.13 0.83
CA GLU A 37 35.79 5.44 0.99
C GLU A 37 35.88 4.16 0.18
N ARG A 38 35.90 3.02 0.87
CA ARG A 38 35.83 1.72 0.21
C ARG A 38 34.45 1.62 -0.42
N GLY A 39 34.36 1.98 -1.69
CA GLY A 39 33.16 1.88 -2.50
C GLY A 39 32.67 0.44 -2.52
N GLY A 40 31.79 0.10 -1.59
CA GLY A 40 30.89 -1.02 -1.76
C GLY A 40 30.03 -0.81 -3.02
N PRO A 41 29.36 -1.86 -3.53
CA PRO A 41 28.40 -1.68 -4.61
C PRO A 41 27.41 -0.57 -4.20
N PRO A 42 27.06 0.35 -5.11
CA PRO A 42 26.18 1.47 -4.78
C PRO A 42 24.89 0.92 -4.19
N GLN A 43 24.59 1.29 -2.95
CA GLN A 43 23.34 0.90 -2.31
C GLN A 43 22.22 1.49 -3.16
N LEU A 44 21.36 0.63 -3.68
CA LEU A 44 20.13 1.07 -4.33
C LEU A 44 19.32 1.93 -3.35
N PRO A 45 18.55 2.92 -3.83
CA PRO A 45 17.64 3.67 -2.97
C PRO A 45 16.80 2.70 -2.13
N PRO A 46 16.62 2.94 -0.81
CA PRO A 46 15.94 2.00 0.06
C PRO A 46 14.50 1.79 -0.42
N GLN A 47 14.25 0.64 -1.04
CA GLN A 47 12.93 0.26 -1.51
C GLN A 47 12.02 0.08 -0.28
N MET A 48 10.97 0.90 -0.21
CA MET A 48 10.05 0.88 0.94
C MET A 48 9.08 -0.29 0.81
N PHE A 49 9.40 -1.41 1.46
CA PHE A 49 8.50 -2.57 1.54
C PHE A 49 7.37 -2.33 2.57
N THR A 50 6.49 -1.38 2.29
CA THR A 50 5.31 -1.09 3.12
C THR A 50 4.03 -1.09 2.28
N THR A 51 2.89 -1.46 2.89
CA THR A 51 1.57 -1.37 2.26
C THR A 51 1.30 0.04 1.72
N ALA A 52 1.73 1.06 2.48
CA ALA A 52 1.60 2.46 2.10
C ALA A 52 2.38 2.80 0.82
N ALA A 53 3.63 2.33 0.68
CA ALA A 53 4.41 2.54 -0.54
C ALA A 53 3.75 1.87 -1.76
N GLN A 54 3.24 0.64 -1.60
CA GLN A 54 2.55 -0.06 -2.68
C GLN A 54 1.23 0.60 -3.10
N LEU A 55 0.47 1.17 -2.16
CA LEU A 55 -0.78 1.88 -2.47
C LEU A 55 -0.54 3.29 -3.03
N LEU A 56 0.58 3.93 -2.68
CA LEU A 56 0.95 5.25 -3.22
C LEU A 56 1.03 5.22 -4.76
N ASP A 57 1.74 4.23 -5.31
CA ASP A 57 1.90 4.02 -6.76
C ASP A 57 0.60 3.60 -7.49
N LEU A 58 -0.47 3.33 -6.74
CA LEU A 58 -1.81 2.97 -7.24
C LEU A 58 -2.83 4.11 -7.07
N THR A 59 -2.43 5.24 -6.51
CA THR A 59 -3.29 6.43 -6.34
C THR A 59 -3.67 7.02 -7.69
N ASP A 60 -4.93 7.43 -7.84
CA ASP A 60 -5.56 7.95 -9.07
C ASP A 60 -5.56 6.99 -10.27
N LYS A 61 -5.24 5.71 -10.05
CA LYS A 61 -5.35 4.65 -11.07
C LYS A 61 -6.67 3.89 -10.98
N LYS A 62 -7.07 3.29 -12.11
CA LYS A 62 -8.19 2.36 -12.18
C LYS A 62 -7.74 1.00 -11.69
N LEU A 63 -8.38 0.50 -10.62
CA LEU A 63 -8.05 -0.78 -10.00
C LEU A 63 -9.26 -1.71 -10.03
N VAL A 64 -8.98 -3.02 -10.06
CA VAL A 64 -9.92 -4.06 -9.67
C VAL A 64 -9.65 -4.45 -8.23
N LEU A 65 -10.71 -4.55 -7.44
CA LEU A 65 -10.70 -4.90 -6.03
C LEU A 65 -11.61 -6.12 -5.84
N ILE A 66 -11.11 -7.14 -5.16
CA ILE A 66 -11.89 -8.30 -4.72
C ILE A 66 -12.05 -8.20 -3.20
N LEU A 67 -13.30 -8.30 -2.75
CA LEU A 67 -13.66 -8.35 -1.34
C LEU A 67 -13.70 -9.81 -0.83
N ARG A 68 -13.63 -10.03 0.48
CA ARG A 68 -13.74 -11.38 1.07
C ARG A 68 -15.03 -12.10 0.68
N ASP A 69 -16.14 -11.36 0.62
CA ASP A 69 -17.46 -11.85 0.18
C ASP A 69 -17.55 -12.17 -1.34
N GLY A 70 -16.41 -12.21 -2.05
CA GLY A 70 -16.32 -12.56 -3.47
C GLY A 70 -16.74 -11.45 -4.44
N ARG A 71 -17.22 -10.30 -3.95
CA ARG A 71 -17.63 -9.20 -4.82
C ARG A 71 -16.42 -8.57 -5.50
N LYS A 72 -16.60 -8.21 -6.77
CA LYS A 72 -15.58 -7.58 -7.61
C LYS A 72 -15.99 -6.15 -7.91
N LEU A 73 -15.21 -5.21 -7.41
CA LEU A 73 -15.37 -3.78 -7.63
C LEU A 73 -14.29 -3.31 -8.60
N ILE A 74 -14.64 -2.41 -9.52
CA ILE A 74 -13.71 -1.76 -10.44
C ILE A 74 -13.94 -0.26 -10.32
N GLY A 75 -12.89 0.54 -10.12
CA GLY A 75 -13.03 1.99 -9.95
C GLY A 75 -11.69 2.69 -9.83
N VAL A 76 -11.70 4.01 -9.69
CA VAL A 76 -10.48 4.82 -9.51
C VAL A 76 -10.19 5.02 -8.03
N LEU A 77 -9.00 4.63 -7.56
CA LEU A 77 -8.58 4.83 -6.17
C LEU A 77 -8.25 6.31 -5.92
N ARG A 78 -8.96 6.96 -4.99
CA ARG A 78 -8.76 8.39 -4.67
C ARG A 78 -8.04 8.65 -3.36
N SER A 79 -8.25 7.81 -2.36
CA SER A 79 -7.49 7.86 -1.12
C SER A 79 -7.44 6.50 -0.44
N TRP A 80 -6.43 6.33 0.40
CA TRP A 80 -6.18 5.11 1.15
C TRP A 80 -5.49 5.45 2.48
N ASP A 81 -5.45 4.50 3.41
CA ASP A 81 -4.64 4.60 4.63
C ASP A 81 -3.73 3.37 4.85
N GLN A 82 -2.89 3.44 5.87
CA GLN A 82 -1.94 2.37 6.25
C GLN A 82 -2.62 1.02 6.63
N PHE A 83 -3.93 1.02 6.88
CA PHE A 83 -4.73 -0.18 7.15
C PHE A 83 -5.46 -0.68 5.90
N ALA A 84 -5.19 -0.08 4.73
CA ALA A 84 -5.87 -0.30 3.47
C ALA A 84 -7.40 -0.04 3.52
N ASN A 85 -7.87 0.92 4.33
CA ASN A 85 -9.19 1.51 4.09
C ASN A 85 -9.11 2.32 2.79
N LEU A 86 -9.99 2.07 1.83
CA LEU A 86 -9.90 2.61 0.45
C LEU A 86 -11.13 3.45 0.12
N VAL A 87 -10.93 4.55 -0.62
CA VAL A 87 -12.00 5.35 -1.22
C VAL A 87 -11.88 5.27 -2.73
N PHE A 88 -12.91 4.72 -3.36
CA PHE A 88 -13.05 4.62 -4.82
C PHE A 88 -14.05 5.63 -5.37
N GLN A 89 -13.76 6.16 -6.55
CA GLN A 89 -14.66 6.94 -7.38
C GLN A 89 -15.03 6.15 -8.65
N GLU A 90 -16.21 6.45 -9.22
CA GLU A 90 -16.72 5.81 -10.46
C GLU A 90 -16.74 4.28 -10.37
N THR A 91 -17.01 3.80 -9.15
CA THR A 91 -17.01 2.38 -8.82
C THR A 91 -18.17 1.68 -9.53
N ILE A 92 -17.85 0.63 -10.27
CA ILE A 92 -18.80 -0.38 -10.77
C ILE A 92 -18.58 -1.69 -10.01
N GLU A 93 -19.66 -2.39 -9.71
CA GLU A 93 -19.62 -3.75 -9.19
C GLU A 93 -19.92 -4.71 -10.35
N ARG A 94 -18.97 -5.59 -10.69
CA ARG A 94 -19.11 -6.54 -11.80
C ARG A 94 -19.37 -7.94 -11.27
N ILE A 95 -20.54 -8.48 -11.57
CA ILE A 95 -20.97 -9.83 -11.19
C ILE A 95 -20.76 -10.75 -12.38
N TYR A 96 -20.28 -11.97 -12.13
CA TYR A 96 -20.07 -13.02 -13.12
C TYR A 96 -20.82 -14.28 -12.68
N ALA A 97 -21.58 -14.91 -13.58
CA ALA A 97 -22.26 -16.19 -13.35
C ALA A 97 -22.63 -16.86 -14.68
N GLY A 98 -22.55 -18.19 -14.79
CA GLY A 98 -22.99 -18.93 -15.98
C GLY A 98 -22.40 -18.51 -17.34
N GLY A 99 -21.23 -17.85 -17.40
CA GLY A 99 -20.68 -17.29 -18.64
C GLY A 99 -21.24 -15.91 -19.04
N LEU A 100 -22.01 -15.28 -18.16
CA LEU A 100 -22.53 -13.93 -18.31
C LEU A 100 -21.88 -12.98 -17.29
N TYR A 101 -21.88 -11.68 -17.60
CA TYR A 101 -21.55 -10.63 -16.64
C TYR A 101 -22.55 -9.47 -16.64
N ALA A 102 -22.66 -8.80 -15.51
CA ALA A 102 -23.44 -7.57 -15.35
C ALA A 102 -22.67 -6.54 -14.53
N ASP A 103 -22.82 -5.26 -14.89
CA ASP A 103 -22.20 -4.11 -14.22
C ASP A 103 -23.25 -3.32 -13.43
N VAL A 104 -22.94 -2.97 -12.18
CA VAL A 104 -23.81 -2.14 -11.34
C VAL A 104 -23.06 -0.91 -10.86
N ASN A 105 -23.53 0.28 -11.24
CA ASN A 105 -22.91 1.53 -10.80
C ASN A 105 -23.11 1.74 -9.28
N ARG A 106 -22.00 1.95 -8.57
CA ARG A 106 -21.95 2.29 -7.13
C ARG A 106 -21.48 3.72 -6.88
N GLY A 107 -20.74 4.32 -7.82
CA GLY A 107 -20.29 5.71 -7.72
C GLY A 107 -19.13 5.85 -6.74
N ILE A 108 -19.29 6.66 -5.68
CA ILE A 108 -18.29 6.76 -4.61
C ILE A 108 -18.50 5.60 -3.64
N PHE A 109 -17.44 4.83 -3.39
CA PHE A 109 -17.50 3.64 -2.55
C PHE A 109 -16.35 3.63 -1.55
N ILE A 110 -16.66 3.43 -0.26
CA ILE A 110 -15.67 3.36 0.82
C ILE A 110 -15.57 1.91 1.27
N VAL A 111 -14.37 1.35 1.23
CA VAL A 111 -14.07 -0.03 1.60
C VAL A 111 -13.24 -0.05 2.87
N ARG A 112 -13.68 -0.85 3.83
CA ARG A 112 -12.93 -1.08 5.07
C ARG A 112 -11.83 -2.11 4.85
N GLY A 113 -10.61 -1.81 5.31
CA GLY A 113 -9.41 -2.53 4.91
C GLY A 113 -9.37 -4.01 5.29
N GLU A 114 -10.06 -4.42 6.36
CA GLU A 114 -10.17 -5.83 6.68
C GLU A 114 -10.98 -6.63 5.66
N ASN A 115 -11.87 -5.99 4.88
CA ASN A 115 -12.70 -6.67 3.87
C ASN A 115 -12.02 -6.81 2.50
N VAL A 116 -10.86 -6.16 2.31
CA VAL A 116 -10.03 -6.29 1.11
C VAL A 116 -9.41 -7.69 1.10
N LEU A 117 -9.63 -8.44 0.02
CA LEU A 117 -8.94 -9.72 -0.23
C LEU A 117 -7.69 -9.50 -1.08
N LEU A 118 -7.85 -8.83 -2.23
CA LEU A 118 -6.77 -8.39 -3.10
C LEU A 118 -7.21 -7.22 -3.98
N LEU A 119 -6.26 -6.46 -4.49
CA LEU A 119 -6.47 -5.43 -5.49
C LEU A 119 -5.33 -5.40 -6.51
N GLY A 120 -5.59 -4.89 -7.71
CA GLY A 120 -4.59 -4.75 -8.78
C GLY A 120 -4.96 -3.67 -9.78
N GLU A 121 -3.96 -3.09 -10.40
CA GLU A 121 -4.12 -2.11 -11.50
C GLU A 121 -4.78 -2.77 -12.71
N VAL A 122 -5.73 -2.05 -13.33
CA VAL A 122 -6.39 -2.49 -14.56
C VAL A 122 -5.66 -1.87 -15.75
N ASP A 123 -5.19 -2.74 -16.63
CA ASP A 123 -4.68 -2.36 -17.96
C ASP A 123 -5.86 -1.92 -18.83
N LEU A 124 -5.91 -0.61 -19.14
CA LEU A 124 -7.03 0.00 -19.86
C LEU A 124 -7.17 -0.52 -21.29
N ASP A 125 -6.05 -0.83 -21.95
CA ASP A 125 -6.06 -1.32 -23.34
C ASP A 125 -6.66 -2.73 -23.43
N ARG A 126 -6.63 -3.49 -22.32
CA ARG A 126 -7.08 -4.89 -22.25
C ARG A 126 -8.43 -5.07 -21.55
N GLU A 127 -8.99 -3.99 -20.99
CA GLU A 127 -10.32 -4.04 -20.35
C GLU A 127 -11.44 -4.18 -21.38
N ASP A 128 -11.25 -3.59 -22.57
CA ASP A 128 -12.18 -3.68 -23.70
C ASP A 128 -12.09 -5.03 -24.45
N ASP A 129 -11.00 -5.79 -24.28
CA ASP A 129 -10.77 -7.14 -24.83
C ASP A 129 -11.57 -8.21 -24.05
N ILE A 130 -12.90 -8.14 -24.11
CA ILE A 130 -13.79 -9.09 -23.44
C ILE A 130 -13.69 -10.47 -24.11
N PRO A 131 -13.37 -11.55 -23.37
CA PRO A 131 -13.28 -12.89 -23.95
C PRO A 131 -14.61 -13.34 -24.59
N PRO A 132 -14.59 -14.03 -25.75
CA PRO A 132 -15.81 -14.43 -26.46
C PRO A 132 -16.67 -15.47 -25.69
N THR A 133 -16.16 -15.99 -24.58
CA THR A 133 -16.89 -16.85 -23.64
C THR A 133 -17.75 -16.07 -22.64
N LEU A 134 -17.72 -14.73 -22.66
CA LEU A 134 -18.34 -13.87 -21.65
C LEU A 134 -19.25 -12.81 -22.30
N THR A 135 -20.56 -12.91 -22.07
CA THR A 135 -21.55 -12.00 -22.66
C THR A 135 -22.15 -11.05 -21.62
N LYS A 136 -22.37 -9.77 -21.98
CA LYS A 136 -23.05 -8.82 -21.10
C LYS A 136 -24.54 -9.10 -21.05
N ALA A 137 -25.09 -9.22 -19.84
CA ALA A 137 -26.50 -9.49 -19.59
C ALA A 137 -27.08 -8.50 -18.57
N THR A 138 -28.37 -8.65 -18.27
CA THR A 138 -29.04 -7.81 -17.27
C THR A 138 -28.61 -8.18 -15.84
N PHE A 139 -28.64 -7.21 -14.92
CA PHE A 139 -28.29 -7.47 -13.52
C PHE A 139 -29.17 -8.56 -12.90
N GLU A 140 -30.48 -8.54 -13.16
CA GLU A 140 -31.45 -9.49 -12.57
C GLU A 140 -31.15 -10.93 -13.00
N GLU A 141 -30.91 -11.16 -14.28
CA GLU A 141 -30.56 -12.47 -14.85
C GLU A 141 -29.26 -13.04 -14.26
N VAL A 142 -28.18 -12.24 -14.25
CA VAL A 142 -26.88 -12.67 -13.71
C VAL A 142 -26.96 -12.88 -12.19
N PHE A 143 -27.69 -12.03 -11.48
CA PHE A 143 -27.90 -12.17 -10.04
C PHE A 143 -28.69 -13.43 -9.67
N GLU A 144 -29.72 -13.79 -10.45
CA GLU A 144 -30.46 -15.03 -10.25
C GLU A 144 -29.59 -16.28 -10.47
N ILE A 145 -28.76 -16.29 -11.51
CA ILE A 145 -27.84 -17.41 -11.78
C ILE A 145 -26.80 -17.49 -10.65
N LYS A 146 -26.19 -16.35 -10.28
CA LYS A 146 -25.19 -16.27 -9.20
C LYS A 146 -25.76 -16.78 -7.88
N LYS A 147 -26.97 -16.35 -7.50
CA LYS A 147 -27.65 -16.80 -6.29
C LYS A 147 -27.88 -18.32 -6.28
N LYS A 148 -28.33 -18.90 -7.40
CA LYS A 148 -28.54 -20.35 -7.54
C LYS A 148 -27.21 -21.13 -7.45
N GLU A 149 -26.12 -20.59 -8.01
CA GLU A 149 -24.77 -21.17 -7.89
C GLU A 149 -24.26 -21.14 -6.44
N ASP A 150 -24.39 -20.00 -5.74
CA ASP A 150 -23.92 -19.83 -4.37
C ASP A 150 -24.73 -20.65 -3.35
N GLU A 151 -26.05 -20.74 -3.51
CA GLU A 151 -26.91 -21.62 -2.71
C GLU A 151 -26.51 -23.10 -2.88
N LYS A 152 -26.31 -23.54 -4.13
CA LYS A 152 -25.86 -24.90 -4.45
C LYS A 152 -24.48 -25.19 -3.86
N ARG A 153 -23.55 -24.23 -3.95
CA ARG A 153 -22.20 -24.36 -3.38
C ARG A 153 -22.24 -24.49 -1.86
N ASN A 154 -22.94 -23.58 -1.18
CA ASN A 154 -23.11 -23.60 0.28
C ASN A 154 -23.72 -24.92 0.79
N THR A 155 -24.72 -25.48 0.09
CA THR A 155 -25.27 -26.81 0.42
C THR A 155 -24.27 -27.94 0.18
N GLY A 156 -23.51 -27.89 -0.91
CA GLY A 156 -22.44 -28.86 -1.22
C GLY A 156 -21.31 -28.84 -0.18
N ASP A 157 -20.85 -27.65 0.19
CA ASP A 157 -19.78 -27.44 1.17
C ASP A 157 -20.22 -27.89 2.56
N LYS A 158 -21.44 -27.60 2.99
CA LYS A 158 -22.00 -28.14 4.25
C LYS A 158 -22.03 -29.66 4.29
N LYS A 159 -22.37 -30.31 3.17
CA LYS A 159 -22.36 -31.77 3.07
C LYS A 159 -20.93 -32.31 3.15
N ARG A 160 -20.01 -31.74 2.36
CA ARG A 160 -18.59 -32.12 2.32
C ARG A 160 -17.91 -31.90 3.67
N TYR A 161 -18.19 -30.78 4.35
CA TYR A 161 -17.73 -30.48 5.70
C TYR A 161 -18.09 -31.61 6.67
N LYS A 162 -19.36 -32.03 6.67
CA LYS A 162 -19.85 -33.10 7.54
C LYS A 162 -19.20 -34.45 7.26
N GLU A 163 -18.97 -34.78 5.98
CA GLU A 163 -18.29 -36.02 5.57
C GLU A 163 -16.80 -36.01 5.96
N LEU A 164 -16.10 -34.89 5.77
CA LEU A 164 -14.69 -34.72 6.17
C LEU A 164 -14.51 -34.73 7.69
N GLN A 165 -15.41 -34.09 8.43
CA GLN A 165 -15.39 -34.08 9.90
C GLN A 165 -15.58 -35.49 10.48
N ALA A 166 -16.40 -36.33 9.86
CA ALA A 166 -16.56 -37.74 10.24
C ALA A 166 -15.29 -38.58 9.99
N LEU A 167 -14.38 -38.12 9.13
CA LEU A 167 -13.06 -38.72 8.87
C LEU A 167 -11.93 -38.09 9.71
N GLY A 168 -12.26 -37.18 10.64
CA GLY A 168 -11.28 -36.54 11.53
C GLY A 168 -10.55 -35.34 10.94
N PHE A 169 -10.96 -34.84 9.76
CA PHE A 169 -10.46 -33.57 9.24
C PHE A 169 -11.22 -32.41 9.88
N GLU A 170 -10.49 -31.43 10.42
CA GLU A 170 -11.06 -30.13 10.76
C GLU A 170 -11.11 -29.27 9.48
N PRO A 171 -12.30 -28.91 8.97
CA PRO A 171 -12.38 -28.05 7.79
C PRO A 171 -12.25 -26.59 8.25
N GLU A 172 -11.35 -25.83 7.62
CA GLU A 172 -11.23 -24.40 7.92
C GLU A 172 -12.58 -23.69 7.78
N HIS A 173 -12.88 -22.80 8.72
CA HIS A 173 -14.08 -21.97 8.70
C HIS A 173 -13.97 -20.81 7.68
N SER A 174 -13.20 -20.99 6.61
CA SER A 174 -12.99 -20.03 5.52
C SER A 174 -14.23 -19.81 4.63
N GLY A 175 -15.43 -20.21 5.09
CA GLY A 175 -16.68 -20.12 4.34
C GLY A 175 -17.18 -18.70 4.08
N GLU A 176 -16.56 -17.68 4.69
CA GLU A 176 -16.74 -16.27 4.33
C GLU A 176 -15.84 -15.81 3.18
N ILE A 177 -14.78 -16.56 2.85
CA ILE A 177 -13.86 -16.25 1.75
C ILE A 177 -14.35 -16.96 0.49
N LEU A 178 -15.07 -16.23 -0.36
CA LEU A 178 -15.57 -16.78 -1.61
C LEU A 178 -14.48 -16.71 -2.70
N PHE A 179 -13.75 -17.80 -2.88
CA PHE A 179 -12.99 -18.08 -4.11
C PHE A 179 -13.94 -18.39 -5.28
#